data_AF-A0AAV1NI82-F1
#
_entry.id   AF-A0AAV1NI82-F1
#
_cell.length_a   1.000
_cell.length_b   1.000
_cell.length_c   1.000
_cell.angle_alpha   90.00
_cell.angle_beta   90.00
_cell.angle_gamma   90.00
#
_symmetry.space_group_name_H-M   'P 1'
#
loop_
_entity.id
_entity.type
_entity.pdbx_description
1 polymer ?
#
loop_
_entity_poly.entity_id
_entity_poly.type
_entity_poly.pdbx_seq_one_letter_code
_entity_poly.pdbx_strand_id
1 'polypeptide(L)'
;MATKPQGNMGKLRFGPSERLIAVFKQCSRDPTEAIKARLSRMFHTFFQHHKGNEKTNELAAKCCCEAGIWYYRILEVLVNQEKKRPGIRDISGSLENDLFHCCMVICCLEVAITSNILPCNFPPVLQIFKLAAYHFWKVIELVLRAEIGLPHTAVKHLQTVEEKILESSAWTRDSPLWQEIRANGGLLPTCQQVMSPEQLEDPKNTDLHQPRVDLTDQHSTSDVNRLQRSSSFHVFVRKVYILMAKRLRELCTPLDIPEELRLKIWTCFEHSLVHFSDLMIDRHLDQLLMCPIYIIAKVTMVNIPFKRIMNCYKSQPYASKSVCKHVLLSQGETENYPIGNNNNNGAHRDSIPTPNTPSTHYPGPSQEERGNLICFYNQIYTTKMQYFAKQFALNSGGDTPPLSPFPRQPNSSPRRCRLSSSHLIFISPLNPETSSSHTPGLSYFFSSSPSERLREINKMIKMSRSPTRRCREITLDEEEEEEGEDGPSAKRLRLDDQSVLQRRLRNVVDDRANRGNHPYPL
;
A
#
# COMPACT_ATOMS: atom_id res chain seq x y z
N MET A 1 -39.78 25.19 26.58
CA MET A 1 -38.56 25.69 25.91
C MET A 1 -37.52 24.58 25.93
N ALA A 2 -37.21 23.97 24.77
CA ALA A 2 -36.24 22.89 24.66
C ALA A 2 -35.20 23.26 23.59
N THR A 3 -34.01 23.63 24.03
CA THR A 3 -32.84 23.88 23.19
C THR A 3 -32.23 22.55 22.74
N LYS A 4 -32.39 22.21 21.45
CA LYS A 4 -31.61 21.16 20.79
C LYS A 4 -30.14 21.62 20.65
N PRO A 5 -29.14 20.76 20.90
CA PRO A 5 -27.77 21.08 20.56
C PRO A 5 -27.60 20.99 19.03
N GLN A 6 -27.40 22.13 18.38
CA GLN A 6 -26.95 22.19 16.99
C GLN A 6 -25.54 21.62 16.90
N GLY A 7 -25.44 20.40 16.39
CA GLY A 7 -24.19 19.85 15.89
C GLY A 7 -23.66 20.78 14.80
N ASN A 8 -22.51 21.40 15.07
CA ASN A 8 -21.83 22.31 14.16
C ASN A 8 -21.19 21.50 13.01
N MET A 9 -22.01 21.05 12.06
CA MET A 9 -21.54 20.59 10.75
C MET A 9 -21.08 21.84 10.00
N GLY A 10 -19.83 22.25 10.23
CA GLY A 10 -19.24 23.40 9.58
C GLY A 10 -19.46 23.34 8.06
N LYS A 11 -20.11 24.36 7.51
CA LYS A 11 -20.29 24.55 6.06
C LYS A 11 -18.97 24.24 5.35
N LEU A 12 -18.99 23.28 4.41
CA LEU A 12 -17.81 22.93 3.64
C LEU A 12 -17.37 24.16 2.83
N ARG A 13 -16.22 24.74 3.19
CA ARG A 13 -15.65 25.86 2.45
C ARG A 13 -14.97 25.34 1.19
N PHE A 14 -15.24 25.99 0.07
CA PHE A 14 -14.47 25.83 -1.15
C PHE A 14 -13.17 26.62 -1.00
N GLY A 15 -12.01 25.93 -0.99
CA GLY A 15 -10.69 26.55 -0.86
C GLY A 15 -9.88 26.07 0.34
N PRO A 16 -8.61 26.53 0.47
CA PRO A 16 -7.75 26.18 1.58
C PRO A 16 -8.26 26.81 2.89
N SER A 17 -8.00 26.15 4.02
CA SER A 17 -8.26 26.72 5.35
C SER A 17 -7.27 27.83 5.67
N GLU A 18 -7.60 28.72 6.62
CA GLU A 18 -6.67 29.76 7.11
C GLU A 18 -5.35 29.18 7.59
N ARG A 19 -5.39 27.99 8.20
CA ARG A 19 -4.19 27.24 8.62
C ARG A 19 -3.35 26.83 7.44
N LEU A 20 -3.97 26.26 6.41
CA LEU A 20 -3.27 25.84 5.20
C LEU A 20 -2.68 27.04 4.44
N ILE A 21 -3.42 28.16 4.36
CA ILE A 21 -2.92 29.42 3.80
C ILE A 21 -1.70 29.92 4.57
N ALA A 22 -1.74 29.90 5.91
CA ALA A 22 -0.58 30.28 6.71
C ALA A 22 0.63 29.37 6.46
N VAL A 23 0.41 28.08 6.19
CA VAL A 23 1.49 27.17 5.79
C VAL A 23 2.04 27.51 4.40
N PHE A 24 1.19 27.81 3.43
CA PHE A 24 1.63 28.21 2.08
C PHE A 24 2.50 29.45 2.10
N LYS A 25 2.13 30.47 2.89
CA LYS A 25 2.92 31.70 3.07
C LYS A 25 4.27 31.49 3.77
N GLN A 26 4.44 30.38 4.48
CA GLN A 26 5.72 30.02 5.13
C GLN A 26 6.66 29.27 4.17
N CYS A 27 6.18 28.83 3.01
CA CYS A 27 7.00 28.16 2.02
C CYS A 27 7.95 29.18 1.35
N SER A 28 9.11 28.71 0.89
CA SER A 28 10.09 29.56 0.20
C SER A 28 9.50 30.18 -1.08
N ARG A 29 8.58 29.46 -1.73
CA ARG A 29 7.67 29.96 -2.75
C ARG A 29 6.25 29.62 -2.36
N ASP A 30 5.37 30.62 -2.33
CA ASP A 30 3.95 30.42 -2.02
C ASP A 30 3.26 29.62 -3.15
N PRO A 31 2.79 28.37 -2.89
CA PRO A 31 2.19 27.53 -3.92
C PRO A 31 0.71 27.86 -4.22
N THR A 32 0.10 28.85 -3.54
CA THR A 32 -1.34 29.11 -3.58
C THR A 32 -1.89 29.26 -5.00
N GLU A 33 -1.33 30.18 -5.80
CA GLU A 33 -1.83 30.43 -7.15
C GLU A 33 -1.50 29.28 -8.10
N ALA A 34 -0.35 28.62 -7.95
CA ALA A 34 0.02 27.45 -8.75
C ALA A 34 -0.95 26.28 -8.52
N ILE A 35 -1.31 26.02 -7.27
CA ILE A 35 -2.29 24.99 -6.89
C ILE A 35 -3.67 25.35 -7.45
N LYS A 36 -4.12 26.59 -7.28
CA LYS A 36 -5.42 27.06 -7.76
C LYS A 36 -5.52 26.96 -9.29
N ALA A 37 -4.51 27.44 -10.01
CA ALA A 37 -4.46 27.34 -11.47
C ALA A 37 -4.47 25.88 -11.95
N ARG A 38 -3.78 24.97 -11.26
CA ARG A 38 -3.79 23.53 -11.57
C ARG A 38 -5.17 22.93 -11.38
N LEU A 39 -5.83 23.16 -10.25
CA LEU A 39 -7.19 22.69 -9.98
C LEU A 39 -8.15 23.16 -11.07
N SER A 40 -8.13 24.46 -11.38
CA SER A 40 -8.96 25.04 -12.43
C SER A 40 -8.71 24.39 -13.79
N ARG A 41 -7.45 24.21 -14.18
CA ARG A 41 -7.08 23.56 -15.45
C ARG A 41 -7.57 22.11 -15.51
N MET A 42 -7.32 21.32 -14.48
CA MET A 42 -7.67 19.89 -14.48
C MET A 42 -9.19 19.68 -14.41
N PHE A 43 -9.90 20.46 -13.59
CA PHE A 43 -11.37 20.40 -13.54
C PHE A 43 -12.01 20.88 -14.83
N HIS A 44 -11.42 21.88 -15.51
CA HIS A 44 -11.85 22.27 -16.83
C HIS A 44 -11.70 21.11 -17.83
N THR A 45 -10.52 20.48 -17.89
CA THR A 45 -10.29 19.32 -18.77
C THR A 45 -11.28 18.19 -18.49
N PHE A 46 -11.51 17.84 -17.23
CA PHE A 46 -12.49 16.83 -16.83
C PHE A 46 -13.90 17.20 -17.28
N PHE A 47 -14.32 18.43 -17.03
CA PHE A 47 -15.64 18.92 -17.40
C PHE A 47 -15.85 18.88 -18.92
N GLN A 48 -14.85 19.27 -19.72
CA GLN A 48 -14.94 19.20 -21.19
C GLN A 48 -15.13 17.76 -21.71
N HIS A 49 -14.46 16.78 -21.10
CA HIS A 49 -14.62 15.36 -21.48
C HIS A 49 -16.01 14.80 -21.13
N HIS A 50 -16.68 15.40 -20.15
CA HIS A 50 -18.04 15.03 -19.74
C HIS A 50 -19.13 15.94 -20.31
N LYS A 51 -18.76 16.91 -21.15
CA LYS A 51 -19.72 17.85 -21.73
C LYS A 51 -20.67 17.10 -22.65
N GLY A 52 -21.94 17.08 -22.27
CA GLY A 52 -22.99 16.40 -23.01
C GLY A 52 -24.35 16.89 -22.55
N ASN A 53 -25.18 15.96 -22.07
CA ASN A 53 -26.51 16.29 -21.56
C ASN A 53 -26.44 17.12 -20.26
N GLU A 54 -27.51 17.85 -19.95
CA GLU A 54 -27.60 18.74 -18.80
C GLU A 54 -27.33 18.02 -17.46
N LYS A 55 -27.86 16.81 -17.29
CA LYS A 55 -27.66 16.00 -16.07
C LYS A 55 -26.21 15.59 -15.85
N THR A 56 -25.53 15.16 -16.90
CA THR A 56 -24.12 14.77 -16.87
C THR A 56 -23.23 15.98 -16.61
N ASN A 57 -23.57 17.13 -17.20
CA ASN A 57 -22.86 18.38 -16.94
C ASN A 57 -23.01 18.80 -15.46
N GLU A 58 -24.21 18.72 -14.89
CA GLU A 58 -24.46 19.03 -13.48
C GLU A 58 -23.68 18.09 -12.56
N LEU A 59 -23.71 16.78 -12.82
CA LEU A 59 -22.94 15.78 -12.06
C LEU A 59 -21.44 16.01 -12.16
N ALA A 60 -20.91 16.35 -13.35
CA ALA A 60 -19.50 16.64 -13.54
C ALA A 60 -19.08 17.90 -12.78
N ALA A 61 -19.88 18.98 -12.82
CA ALA A 61 -19.64 20.19 -12.05
C ALA A 61 -19.66 19.93 -10.53
N LYS A 62 -20.62 19.12 -10.07
CA LYS A 62 -20.69 18.68 -8.66
C LYS A 62 -19.46 17.89 -8.25
N CYS A 63 -18.99 16.96 -9.10
CA CYS A 63 -17.76 16.19 -8.86
C CYS A 63 -16.54 17.11 -8.74
N CYS A 64 -16.39 18.11 -9.63
CA CYS A 64 -15.30 19.08 -9.55
C CYS A 64 -15.34 19.89 -8.24
N CYS A 65 -16.52 20.32 -7.80
CA CYS A 65 -16.68 21.05 -6.55
C CYS A 65 -16.27 20.19 -5.34
N GLU A 66 -16.80 18.97 -5.24
CA GLU A 66 -16.47 18.03 -4.16
C GLU A 66 -15.00 17.62 -4.18
N ALA A 67 -14.43 17.35 -5.35
CA ALA A 67 -13.02 17.04 -5.51
C ALA A 67 -12.12 18.19 -5.03
N GLY A 68 -12.48 19.44 -5.31
CA GLY A 68 -11.77 20.61 -4.80
C GLY A 68 -11.77 20.68 -3.27
N ILE A 69 -12.90 20.36 -2.64
CA ILE A 69 -13.02 20.31 -1.18
C ILE A 69 -12.15 19.18 -0.59
N TRP A 70 -12.22 17.98 -1.17
CA TRP A 70 -11.40 16.85 -0.75
C TRP A 70 -9.92 17.13 -0.90
N TYR A 71 -9.52 17.77 -2.00
CA TYR A 71 -8.12 18.10 -2.27
C TYR A 71 -7.52 18.96 -1.15
N TYR A 72 -8.14 20.08 -0.79
CA TYR A 72 -7.59 20.95 0.27
C TYR A 72 -7.61 20.28 1.64
N ARG A 73 -8.66 19.50 1.94
CA ARG A 73 -8.74 18.74 3.20
C ARG A 73 -7.61 17.73 3.32
N ILE A 74 -7.41 16.91 2.29
CA ILE A 74 -6.37 15.88 2.26
C ILE A 74 -5.00 16.54 2.32
N LEU A 75 -4.77 17.58 1.51
CA LEU A 75 -3.51 18.30 1.48
C LEU A 75 -3.16 18.87 2.86
N GLU A 76 -4.13 19.47 3.57
CA GLU A 76 -3.91 19.99 4.93
C GLU A 76 -3.48 18.88 5.91
N VAL A 77 -4.13 17.72 5.86
CA VAL A 77 -3.74 16.59 6.71
C VAL A 77 -2.32 16.12 6.39
N LEU A 78 -1.99 15.94 5.11
CA LEU A 78 -0.67 15.47 4.69
C LEU A 78 0.44 16.47 5.05
N VAL A 79 0.23 17.75 4.79
CA VAL A 79 1.15 18.82 5.17
C VAL A 79 1.39 18.85 6.67
N ASN A 80 0.34 18.71 7.47
CA ASN A 80 0.46 18.66 8.93
C ASN A 80 1.19 17.39 9.42
N GLN A 81 1.06 16.27 8.73
CA GLN A 81 1.81 15.05 9.01
C GLN A 81 3.30 15.22 8.66
N GLU A 82 3.62 15.81 7.51
CA GLU A 82 5.00 16.09 7.10
C GLU A 82 5.69 17.08 8.04
N LYS A 83 5.01 18.14 8.46
CA LYS A 83 5.55 19.11 9.45
C LYS A 83 5.89 18.48 10.81
N LYS A 84 5.22 17.37 11.17
CA LYS A 84 5.50 16.64 12.41
C LYS A 84 6.65 15.66 12.28
N ARG A 85 7.16 15.38 11.06
CA ARG A 85 8.25 14.43 10.88
C ARG A 85 9.57 15.04 11.33
N PRO A 86 10.34 14.35 12.21
CA PRO A 86 11.63 14.85 12.66
C PRO A 86 12.59 14.97 11.47
N GLY A 87 13.25 16.13 11.36
CA GLY A 87 14.23 16.41 10.30
C GLY A 87 13.69 17.19 9.09
N ILE A 88 12.37 17.30 8.92
CA ILE A 88 11.77 18.07 7.82
C ILE A 88 11.42 19.47 8.34
N ARG A 89 12.21 20.49 7.96
CA ARG A 89 11.94 21.90 8.30
C ARG A 89 11.26 22.65 7.17
N ASP A 90 11.53 22.26 5.92
CA ASP A 90 10.96 22.86 4.72
C ASP A 90 10.17 21.82 3.93
N ILE A 91 8.92 22.14 3.61
CA ILE A 91 8.00 21.31 2.82
C ILE A 91 7.76 21.88 1.41
N SER A 92 8.43 23.00 1.06
CA SER A 92 8.22 23.72 -0.19
C SER A 92 8.45 22.80 -1.40
N GLY A 93 9.52 22.01 -1.39
CA GLY A 93 9.81 21.05 -2.47
C GLY A 93 8.69 20.00 -2.69
N SER A 94 8.04 19.54 -1.62
CA SER A 94 6.92 18.62 -1.72
C SER A 94 5.66 19.30 -2.27
N LEU A 95 5.44 20.57 -1.92
CA LEU A 95 4.32 21.37 -2.39
C LEU A 95 4.51 21.92 -3.82
N GLU A 96 5.74 21.96 -4.32
CA GLU A 96 6.04 22.34 -5.71
C GLU A 96 5.91 21.16 -6.69
N ASN A 97 5.83 19.91 -6.19
CA ASN A 97 5.78 18.72 -7.03
C ASN A 97 4.45 18.63 -7.84
N ASP A 98 4.53 18.94 -9.13
CA ASP A 98 3.36 18.97 -10.01
C ASP A 98 2.69 17.60 -10.18
N LEU A 99 3.49 16.53 -10.30
CA LEU A 99 2.99 15.16 -10.45
C LEU A 99 2.21 14.71 -9.22
N PHE A 100 2.71 15.02 -8.01
CA PHE A 100 2.01 14.74 -6.76
C PHE A 100 0.62 15.40 -6.76
N HIS A 101 0.56 16.68 -7.13
CA HIS A 101 -0.71 17.41 -7.18
C HIS A 101 -1.66 16.88 -8.25
N CYS A 102 -1.17 16.54 -9.43
CA CYS A 102 -1.98 15.93 -10.48
C CYS A 102 -2.60 14.61 -10.02
N CYS A 103 -1.79 13.71 -9.43
CA CYS A 103 -2.29 12.47 -8.83
C CYS A 103 -3.29 12.74 -7.70
N MET A 104 -3.06 13.76 -6.86
CA MET A 104 -3.98 14.13 -5.77
C MET A 104 -5.33 14.62 -6.28
N VAL A 105 -5.34 15.49 -7.29
CA VAL A 105 -6.58 15.96 -7.93
C VAL A 105 -7.36 14.80 -8.52
N ILE A 106 -6.69 13.87 -9.21
CA ILE A 106 -7.34 12.67 -9.77
C ILE A 106 -7.90 11.78 -8.66
N CYS A 107 -7.17 11.60 -7.55
CA CYS A 107 -7.67 10.82 -6.41
C CYS A 107 -8.92 11.45 -5.81
N CYS A 108 -8.95 12.78 -5.68
CA CYS A 108 -10.12 13.51 -5.20
C CYS A 108 -11.29 13.43 -6.18
N LEU A 109 -11.03 13.45 -7.49
CA LEU A 109 -12.03 13.18 -8.51
C LEU A 109 -12.57 11.76 -8.40
N GLU A 110 -11.74 10.73 -8.20
CA GLU A 110 -12.20 9.35 -7.98
C GLU A 110 -13.15 9.22 -6.78
N VAL A 111 -12.84 9.89 -5.67
CA VAL A 111 -13.70 9.95 -4.48
C VAL A 111 -15.05 10.59 -4.82
N ALA A 112 -15.04 11.73 -5.52
CA ALA A 112 -16.25 12.47 -5.89
C ALA A 112 -17.09 11.72 -6.94
N ILE A 113 -16.46 11.18 -7.98
CA ILE A 113 -17.07 10.35 -9.04
C ILE A 113 -17.78 9.14 -8.42
N THR A 114 -17.12 8.46 -7.47
CA THR A 114 -17.71 7.31 -6.78
C THR A 114 -18.92 7.71 -5.93
N SER A 115 -18.82 8.84 -5.23
CA SER A 115 -19.88 9.33 -4.35
C SER A 115 -21.10 9.82 -5.14
N ASN A 116 -20.89 10.30 -6.36
CA ASN A 116 -21.94 10.78 -7.27
C ASN A 116 -22.34 9.77 -8.35
N ILE A 117 -21.75 8.57 -8.35
CA ILE A 117 -22.05 7.48 -9.29
C ILE A 117 -21.90 7.95 -10.76
N LEU A 118 -20.90 8.77 -11.04
CA LEU A 118 -20.59 9.18 -12.41
C LEU A 118 -19.84 8.03 -13.12
N PRO A 119 -20.21 7.62 -14.35
CA PRO A 119 -19.58 6.49 -15.05
C PRO A 119 -18.23 6.87 -15.66
N CYS A 120 -17.29 7.33 -14.83
CA CYS A 120 -15.93 7.70 -15.19
C CYS A 120 -14.90 7.30 -14.12
N ASN A 121 -15.24 6.33 -13.28
CA ASN A 121 -14.28 5.75 -12.35
C ASN A 121 -13.13 5.08 -13.13
N PHE A 122 -11.99 4.90 -12.48
CA PHE A 122 -10.80 4.21 -13.00
C PHE A 122 -11.14 2.99 -13.87
N PRO A 123 -10.44 2.74 -14.99
CA PRO A 123 -9.29 3.51 -15.54
C PRO A 123 -9.53 4.84 -16.28
N PRO A 124 -10.70 5.12 -16.92
CA PRO A 124 -10.90 6.28 -17.79
C PRO A 124 -10.39 7.63 -17.28
N VAL A 125 -10.53 7.93 -15.98
CA VAL A 125 -10.03 9.22 -15.44
C VAL A 125 -8.53 9.41 -15.68
N LEU A 126 -7.71 8.35 -15.61
CA LEU A 126 -6.27 8.46 -15.85
C LEU A 126 -5.96 8.72 -17.32
N GLN A 127 -6.78 8.18 -18.22
CA GLN A 127 -6.63 8.37 -19.66
C GLN A 127 -6.94 9.81 -20.05
N ILE A 128 -7.98 10.42 -19.45
CA ILE A 128 -8.32 11.85 -19.64
C ILE A 128 -7.10 12.74 -19.34
N PHE A 129 -6.37 12.43 -18.27
CA PHE A 129 -5.22 13.21 -17.83
C PHE A 129 -3.86 12.69 -18.33
N LYS A 130 -3.86 11.62 -19.14
CA LYS A 130 -2.64 10.95 -19.63
C LYS A 130 -1.65 10.63 -18.50
N LEU A 131 -2.17 10.20 -17.35
CA LEU A 131 -1.37 9.91 -16.16
C LEU A 131 -1.08 8.40 -16.05
N ALA A 132 0.19 8.05 -15.86
CA ALA A 132 0.57 6.66 -15.64
C ALA A 132 0.05 6.12 -14.29
N ALA A 133 -0.55 4.93 -14.32
CA ALA A 133 -1.07 4.25 -13.13
C ALA A 133 0.00 4.03 -12.05
N TYR A 134 1.25 3.77 -12.44
CA TYR A 134 2.38 3.62 -11.51
C TYR A 134 2.72 4.90 -10.71
N HIS A 135 2.34 6.10 -11.17
CA HIS A 135 2.47 7.30 -10.34
C HIS A 135 1.28 7.49 -9.41
N PHE A 136 0.10 7.04 -9.85
CA PHE A 136 -1.15 7.25 -9.13
C PHE A 136 -1.27 6.44 -7.83
N TRP A 137 -0.83 5.17 -7.81
CA TRP A 137 -0.95 4.31 -6.61
C TRP A 137 -0.30 4.91 -5.36
N LYS A 138 0.82 5.64 -5.53
CA LYS A 138 1.55 6.30 -4.42
C LYS A 138 0.63 7.24 -3.66
N VAL A 139 -0.21 7.99 -4.39
CA VAL A 139 -1.16 8.92 -3.79
C VAL A 139 -2.36 8.19 -3.19
N ILE A 140 -2.84 7.10 -3.79
CA ILE A 140 -3.90 6.28 -3.18
C ILE A 140 -3.45 5.78 -1.81
N GLU A 141 -2.23 5.25 -1.69
CA GLU A 141 -1.67 4.80 -0.41
C GLU A 141 -1.62 5.94 0.61
N LEU A 142 -1.13 7.11 0.22
CA LEU A 142 -1.06 8.29 1.10
C LEU A 142 -2.45 8.73 1.58
N VAL A 143 -3.43 8.76 0.68
CA VAL A 143 -4.81 9.16 0.98
C VAL A 143 -5.48 8.17 1.91
N LEU A 144 -5.35 6.86 1.66
CA LEU A 144 -5.91 5.81 2.51
C LEU A 144 -5.28 5.81 3.92
N ARG A 145 -3.99 6.18 4.04
CA ARG A 145 -3.29 6.31 5.33
C ARG A 145 -3.60 7.61 6.08
N ALA A 146 -4.12 8.65 5.41
CA ALA A 146 -4.35 9.95 6.02
C ALA A 146 -5.50 9.98 7.05
N GLU A 147 -6.32 8.93 7.15
CA GLU A 147 -7.42 8.80 8.12
C GLU A 147 -8.39 10.00 8.14
N ILE A 148 -8.64 10.62 6.98
CA ILE A 148 -9.45 11.86 6.88
C ILE A 148 -10.97 11.66 6.97
N GLY A 149 -11.43 10.43 7.20
CA GLY A 149 -12.87 10.10 7.25
C GLY A 149 -13.54 10.12 5.88
N LEU A 150 -12.92 9.50 4.87
CA LEU A 150 -13.53 9.32 3.54
C LEU A 150 -14.80 8.45 3.63
N PRO A 151 -15.78 8.64 2.72
CA PRO A 151 -16.93 7.74 2.61
C PRO A 151 -16.48 6.28 2.43
N HIS A 152 -17.14 5.34 3.11
CA HIS A 152 -16.77 3.92 3.07
C HIS A 152 -16.76 3.35 1.64
N THR A 153 -17.72 3.77 0.81
CA THR A 153 -17.78 3.38 -0.61
C THR A 153 -16.56 3.87 -1.39
N ALA A 154 -16.09 5.09 -1.13
CA ALA A 154 -14.88 5.64 -1.74
C ALA A 154 -13.62 4.91 -1.26
N VAL A 155 -13.52 4.56 0.03
CA VAL A 155 -12.39 3.77 0.56
C VAL A 155 -12.32 2.41 -0.13
N LYS A 156 -13.44 1.69 -0.19
CA LYS A 156 -13.52 0.38 -0.86
C LYS A 156 -13.17 0.48 -2.35
N HIS A 157 -13.65 1.52 -3.02
CA HIS A 157 -13.32 1.81 -4.41
C HIS A 157 -11.82 2.07 -4.60
N LEU A 158 -11.22 2.96 -3.82
CA LEU A 158 -9.78 3.26 -3.90
C LEU A 158 -8.91 2.04 -3.61
N GLN A 159 -9.30 1.17 -2.68
CA GLN A 159 -8.62 -0.12 -2.45
C GLN A 159 -8.72 -1.03 -3.68
N THR A 160 -9.89 -1.09 -4.31
CA THR A 160 -10.08 -1.85 -5.56
C THR A 160 -9.24 -1.28 -6.70
N VAL A 161 -9.13 0.05 -6.80
CA VAL A 161 -8.26 0.72 -7.77
C VAL A 161 -6.80 0.42 -7.49
N GLU A 162 -6.36 0.46 -6.23
CA GLU A 162 -5.00 0.08 -5.85
C GLU A 162 -4.67 -1.35 -6.29
N GLU A 163 -5.55 -2.33 -6.02
CA GLU A 163 -5.37 -3.71 -6.49
C GLU A 163 -5.28 -3.81 -8.03
N LYS A 164 -6.14 -3.10 -8.77
CA LYS A 164 -6.10 -3.05 -10.25
C LYS A 164 -4.79 -2.50 -10.80
N ILE A 165 -4.23 -1.49 -10.13
CA ILE A 165 -2.93 -0.93 -10.50
C ILE A 165 -1.83 -1.96 -10.26
N LEU A 166 -1.82 -2.58 -9.08
CA LEU A 166 -0.85 -3.59 -8.69
C LEU A 166 -0.90 -4.83 -9.58
N GLU A 167 -2.08 -5.26 -10.04
CA GLU A 167 -2.26 -6.50 -10.80
C GLU A 167 -2.04 -6.38 -12.30
N SER A 168 -2.22 -5.19 -12.89
CA SER A 168 -2.09 -5.03 -14.34
C SER A 168 -1.71 -3.62 -14.80
N SER A 169 -2.32 -2.56 -14.26
CA SER A 169 -2.20 -1.24 -14.89
C SER A 169 -0.82 -0.60 -14.72
N ALA A 170 -0.05 -0.96 -13.70
CA ALA A 170 1.34 -0.53 -13.57
C ALA A 170 2.32 -1.33 -14.45
N TRP A 171 1.87 -2.41 -15.08
CA TRP A 171 2.69 -3.33 -15.88
C TRP A 171 2.51 -3.14 -17.39
N THR A 172 1.85 -2.06 -17.82
CA THR A 172 1.77 -1.71 -19.24
C THR A 172 3.16 -1.35 -19.77
N ARG A 173 3.42 -1.61 -21.06
CA ARG A 173 4.74 -1.38 -21.68
C ARG A 173 5.28 0.05 -21.54
N ASP A 174 4.38 1.03 -21.51
CA ASP A 174 4.66 2.46 -21.36
C ASP A 174 4.80 2.92 -19.91
N SER A 175 4.66 2.00 -18.95
CA SER A 175 4.71 2.32 -17.53
C SER A 175 6.10 2.82 -17.09
N PRO A 176 6.16 3.88 -16.28
CA PRO A 176 7.40 4.32 -15.63
C PRO A 176 7.99 3.28 -14.67
N LEU A 177 7.23 2.24 -14.27
CA LEU A 177 7.72 1.12 -13.47
C LEU A 177 8.97 0.48 -14.09
N TRP A 178 9.02 0.36 -15.42
CA TRP A 178 10.14 -0.28 -16.11
C TRP A 178 11.45 0.52 -15.98
N GLN A 179 11.37 1.84 -15.75
CA GLN A 179 12.56 2.66 -15.48
C GLN A 179 13.15 2.33 -14.12
N GLU A 180 12.31 2.12 -13.10
CA GLU A 180 12.73 1.74 -11.75
C GLU A 180 13.35 0.34 -11.73
N ILE A 181 12.75 -0.61 -12.48
CA ILE A 181 13.30 -1.97 -12.65
C ILE A 181 14.67 -1.91 -13.34
N ARG A 182 14.82 -1.13 -14.42
CA ARG A 182 16.13 -0.95 -15.09
C ARG A 182 17.17 -0.30 -14.18
N ALA A 183 16.77 0.70 -13.40
CA ALA A 183 17.65 1.33 -12.41
C ALA A 183 18.10 0.34 -11.32
N ASN A 184 17.29 -0.67 -11.03
CA ASN A 184 17.60 -1.78 -10.11
C ASN A 184 18.26 -2.99 -10.83
N GLY A 185 19.08 -2.75 -11.85
CA GLY A 185 19.80 -3.81 -12.56
C GLY A 185 18.92 -4.74 -13.41
N GLY A 186 17.70 -4.32 -13.75
CA GLY A 186 16.76 -5.11 -14.55
C GLY A 186 15.95 -6.14 -13.74
N LEU A 187 16.13 -6.19 -12.42
CA LEU A 187 15.49 -7.17 -11.55
C LEU A 187 14.50 -6.50 -10.58
N LEU A 188 13.44 -7.22 -10.22
CA LEU A 188 12.63 -6.81 -9.07
C LEU A 188 13.33 -7.20 -7.75
N PRO A 189 13.18 -6.39 -6.68
CA PRO A 189 13.55 -6.79 -5.34
C PRO A 189 12.83 -8.07 -4.91
N THR A 190 13.52 -8.94 -4.20
CA THR A 190 12.94 -10.15 -3.60
C THR A 190 12.02 -9.81 -2.43
N CYS A 191 11.11 -10.71 -2.09
CA CYS A 191 10.26 -10.71 -0.92
C CYS A 191 11.08 -10.44 0.35
N GLN A 192 12.23 -11.11 0.52
CA GLN A 192 13.13 -10.89 1.65
C GLN A 192 13.72 -9.47 1.69
N GLN A 193 13.96 -8.86 0.53
CA GLN A 193 14.51 -7.51 0.45
C GLN A 193 13.47 -6.44 0.82
N VAL A 194 12.20 -6.66 0.46
CA VAL A 194 11.12 -5.66 0.65
C VAL A 194 10.30 -5.85 1.92
N MET A 195 10.38 -7.00 2.59
CA MET A 195 9.61 -7.29 3.81
C MET A 195 10.47 -7.18 5.07
N SER A 196 9.83 -6.81 6.19
CA SER A 196 10.46 -6.95 7.50
C SER A 196 10.25 -8.37 8.05
N PRO A 197 11.13 -8.87 8.96
CA PRO A 197 11.01 -10.23 9.50
C PRO A 197 9.64 -10.53 10.13
N GLU A 198 8.97 -9.53 10.72
CA GLU A 198 7.66 -9.69 11.36
C GLU A 198 6.53 -9.92 10.33
N GLN A 199 6.77 -9.57 9.08
CA GLN A 199 5.82 -9.75 7.97
C GLN A 199 5.99 -11.09 7.26
N LEU A 200 6.91 -11.95 7.69
CA LEU A 200 7.21 -13.24 7.08
C LEU A 200 6.74 -14.40 7.98
N GLU A 201 6.39 -15.52 7.35
CA GLU A 201 6.10 -16.78 8.05
C GLU A 201 7.43 -17.41 8.49
N ASP A 202 7.48 -17.88 9.74
CA ASP A 202 8.66 -18.60 10.24
C ASP A 202 8.67 -20.01 9.61
N PRO A 203 9.74 -20.44 8.93
CA PRO A 203 9.80 -21.76 8.32
C PRO A 203 9.77 -22.93 9.32
N LYS A 204 9.79 -22.67 10.63
CA LYS A 204 9.97 -23.68 11.70
C LYS A 204 8.82 -23.82 12.70
N ASN A 205 7.72 -23.09 12.58
CA ASN A 205 6.60 -23.25 13.53
C ASN A 205 5.61 -24.30 13.05
N THR A 206 6.04 -25.55 13.13
CA THR A 206 5.18 -26.73 13.29
C THR A 206 5.84 -27.69 14.28
N ASP A 207 6.30 -27.20 15.43
CA ASP A 207 6.29 -27.95 16.69
C ASP A 207 6.68 -27.08 17.90
N LEU A 208 6.29 -27.55 19.08
CA LEU A 208 6.25 -26.86 20.38
C LEU A 208 7.56 -26.22 20.89
N HIS A 209 7.38 -25.12 21.64
CA HIS A 209 8.25 -24.51 22.67
C HIS A 209 9.74 -24.90 22.73
N GLN A 210 10.64 -23.95 22.43
CA GLN A 210 11.91 -23.76 23.18
C GLN A 210 12.55 -22.37 22.93
N PRO A 211 13.31 -21.80 23.89
CA PRO A 211 13.78 -20.42 23.85
C PRO A 211 15.01 -20.27 22.96
N ARG A 212 15.02 -19.23 22.11
CA ARG A 212 16.16 -18.85 21.25
C ARG A 212 17.32 -18.35 22.11
N VAL A 213 18.49 -18.96 21.93
CA VAL A 213 19.78 -18.41 22.35
C VAL A 213 20.26 -17.48 21.24
N ASP A 214 20.42 -16.20 21.56
CA ASP A 214 20.96 -15.17 20.66
C ASP A 214 22.46 -15.42 20.43
N LEU A 215 22.85 -15.59 19.17
CA LEU A 215 24.22 -15.36 18.71
C LEU A 215 24.18 -14.15 17.78
N THR A 216 24.64 -13.04 18.33
CA THR A 216 24.94 -11.79 17.64
C THR A 216 26.15 -11.98 16.75
N ASP A 217 26.01 -11.77 15.44
CA ASP A 217 26.99 -10.96 14.70
C ASP A 217 26.44 -10.53 13.34
N GLN A 218 26.32 -9.21 13.14
CA GLN A 218 26.38 -8.54 11.82
C GLN A 218 26.24 -7.01 12.05
N HIS A 219 27.39 -6.33 12.09
CA HIS A 219 27.49 -4.89 11.93
C HIS A 219 27.99 -4.55 10.52
N SER A 220 27.51 -3.41 9.99
CA SER A 220 27.98 -2.65 8.81
C SER A 220 27.26 -2.75 7.45
N THR A 221 25.97 -3.11 7.37
CA THR A 221 25.14 -2.91 6.14
C THR A 221 23.75 -2.30 6.38
N SER A 222 23.46 -1.82 7.60
CA SER A 222 22.08 -1.52 8.03
C SER A 222 21.45 -0.27 7.41
N ASP A 223 22.20 0.80 7.17
CA ASP A 223 21.59 2.09 6.79
C ASP A 223 21.22 2.17 5.31
N VAL A 224 22.08 1.67 4.42
CA VAL A 224 21.81 1.63 2.97
C VAL A 224 20.62 0.69 2.66
N ASN A 225 20.57 -0.48 3.28
CA ASN A 225 19.45 -1.42 3.14
C ASN A 225 18.14 -0.87 3.71
N ARG A 226 18.18 -0.09 4.80
CA ARG A 226 17.00 0.53 5.41
C ARG A 226 16.47 1.70 4.56
N LEU A 227 17.36 2.47 3.94
CA LEU A 227 17.02 3.53 2.98
C LEU A 227 16.39 2.94 1.71
N GLN A 228 16.94 1.86 1.16
CA GLN A 228 16.40 1.17 -0.02
C GLN A 228 15.02 0.54 0.23
N ARG A 229 14.82 -0.14 1.38
CA ARG A 229 13.51 -0.68 1.83
C ARG A 229 12.39 0.36 1.91
N SER A 230 12.75 1.63 2.04
CA SER A 230 11.80 2.75 2.17
C SER A 230 11.52 3.45 0.84
N SER A 231 12.20 3.06 -0.25
CA SER A 231 11.94 3.63 -1.57
C SER A 231 10.52 3.27 -2.06
N SER A 232 9.89 4.18 -2.80
CA SER A 232 8.54 3.94 -3.32
C SER A 232 8.45 2.69 -4.20
N PHE A 233 9.52 2.34 -4.91
CA PHE A 233 9.63 1.11 -5.68
C PHE A 233 9.59 -0.14 -4.79
N HIS A 234 10.34 -0.18 -3.68
CA HIS A 234 10.28 -1.31 -2.73
C HIS A 234 8.90 -1.43 -2.08
N VAL A 235 8.23 -0.31 -1.78
CA VAL A 235 6.87 -0.32 -1.23
C VAL A 235 5.87 -0.88 -2.26
N PHE A 236 6.00 -0.53 -3.54
CA PHE A 236 5.20 -1.08 -4.63
C PHE A 236 5.34 -2.60 -4.70
N VAL A 237 6.59 -3.09 -4.77
CA VAL A 237 6.90 -4.52 -4.90
C VAL A 237 6.45 -5.29 -3.66
N ARG A 238 6.59 -4.73 -2.46
CA ARG A 238 6.02 -5.29 -1.23
C ARG A 238 4.51 -5.47 -1.32
N LYS A 239 3.79 -4.49 -1.84
CA LYS A 239 2.32 -4.56 -2.02
C LYS A 239 1.94 -5.62 -3.05
N VAL A 240 2.70 -5.75 -4.14
CA VAL A 240 2.55 -6.83 -5.12
C VAL A 240 2.67 -8.20 -4.44
N TYR A 241 3.72 -8.44 -3.66
CA TYR A 241 3.88 -9.72 -2.95
C TYR A 241 2.78 -9.97 -1.91
N ILE A 242 2.36 -8.96 -1.15
CA ILE A 242 1.24 -9.09 -0.19
C ILE A 242 -0.05 -9.51 -0.91
N LEU A 243 -0.37 -8.86 -2.03
CA LEU A 243 -1.56 -9.17 -2.83
C LEU A 243 -1.50 -10.61 -3.37
N MET A 244 -0.35 -11.00 -3.90
CA MET A 244 -0.16 -12.31 -4.54
C MET A 244 -0.12 -13.46 -3.53
N ALA A 245 0.50 -13.25 -2.36
CA ALA A 245 0.47 -14.24 -1.28
C ALA A 245 -0.96 -14.44 -0.73
N LYS A 246 -1.76 -13.37 -0.64
CA LYS A 246 -3.19 -13.46 -0.30
C LYS A 246 -3.94 -14.31 -1.32
N ARG A 247 -3.81 -14.00 -2.62
CA ARG A 247 -4.51 -14.74 -3.68
C ARG A 247 -4.06 -16.20 -3.79
N LEU A 248 -2.76 -16.47 -3.61
CA LEU A 248 -2.24 -17.83 -3.58
C LEU A 248 -2.86 -18.65 -2.44
N ARG A 249 -2.93 -18.09 -1.21
CA ARG A 249 -3.61 -18.74 -0.08
C ARG A 249 -5.07 -19.07 -0.40
N GLU A 250 -5.80 -18.11 -0.99
CA GLU A 250 -7.21 -18.29 -1.37
C GLU A 250 -7.40 -19.37 -2.45
N LEU A 251 -6.39 -19.62 -3.29
CA LEU A 251 -6.38 -20.70 -4.28
C LEU A 251 -5.91 -22.04 -3.71
N CYS A 252 -5.06 -22.06 -2.69
CA CYS A 252 -4.56 -23.29 -2.08
C CYS A 252 -5.67 -24.15 -1.48
N THR A 253 -6.62 -23.55 -0.75
CA THR A 253 -7.72 -24.28 -0.11
C THR A 253 -8.59 -25.07 -1.09
N PRO A 254 -9.18 -24.46 -2.15
CA PRO A 254 -10.01 -25.22 -3.11
C PRO A 254 -9.20 -26.18 -4.00
N LEU A 255 -7.89 -25.96 -4.15
CA LEU A 255 -6.99 -26.83 -4.91
C LEU A 255 -6.39 -27.97 -4.09
N ASP A 256 -6.60 -27.97 -2.77
CA ASP A 256 -6.02 -28.93 -1.82
C ASP A 256 -4.48 -28.96 -1.91
N ILE A 257 -3.87 -27.78 -1.92
CA ILE A 257 -2.42 -27.60 -2.01
C ILE A 257 -1.80 -27.66 -0.61
N PRO A 258 -0.90 -28.62 -0.32
CA PRO A 258 -0.22 -28.68 0.98
C PRO A 258 0.79 -27.53 1.14
N GLU A 259 1.12 -27.22 2.39
CA GLU A 259 2.01 -26.11 2.76
C GLU A 259 3.38 -26.16 2.08
N GLU A 260 3.99 -27.35 2.02
CA GLU A 260 5.28 -27.56 1.36
C GLU A 260 5.20 -27.23 -0.14
N LEU A 261 4.13 -27.63 -0.81
CA LEU A 261 3.91 -27.33 -2.23
C LEU A 261 3.63 -25.84 -2.43
N ARG A 262 2.91 -25.20 -1.52
CA ARG A 262 2.65 -23.75 -1.53
C ARG A 262 3.95 -22.95 -1.53
N LEU A 263 4.93 -23.32 -0.70
CA LEU A 263 6.22 -22.65 -0.64
C LEU A 263 7.03 -22.81 -1.94
N LYS A 264 7.02 -24.02 -2.54
CA LYS A 264 7.64 -24.27 -3.86
C LYS A 264 6.97 -23.45 -4.97
N ILE A 265 5.64 -23.38 -4.97
CA ILE A 265 4.85 -22.55 -5.89
C ILE A 265 5.21 -21.07 -5.72
N TRP A 266 5.26 -20.58 -4.48
CA TRP A 266 5.61 -19.20 -4.17
C TRP A 266 7.02 -18.85 -4.63
N THR A 267 7.99 -19.74 -4.38
CA THR A 267 9.39 -19.59 -4.83
C THR A 267 9.46 -19.48 -6.35
N CYS A 268 8.73 -20.32 -7.07
CA CYS A 268 8.64 -20.27 -8.54
C CYS A 268 7.95 -18.99 -9.05
N PHE A 269 6.90 -18.54 -8.38
CA PHE A 269 6.23 -17.28 -8.68
C PHE A 269 7.17 -16.08 -8.49
N GLU A 270 7.83 -15.98 -7.35
CA GLU A 270 8.78 -14.90 -7.08
C GLU A 270 9.92 -14.91 -8.10
N HIS A 271 10.53 -16.07 -8.34
CA HIS A 271 11.60 -16.20 -9.33
C HIS A 271 11.15 -15.71 -10.72
N SER A 272 9.91 -16.02 -11.12
CA SER A 272 9.35 -15.54 -12.39
C SER A 272 9.24 -14.01 -12.43
N LEU A 273 8.83 -13.36 -11.34
CA LEU A 273 8.76 -11.89 -11.26
C LEU A 273 10.13 -11.22 -11.19
N VAL A 274 11.06 -11.79 -10.41
CA VAL A 274 12.38 -11.20 -10.17
C VAL A 274 13.25 -11.29 -11.42
N HIS A 275 13.37 -12.49 -12.01
CA HIS A 275 14.32 -12.77 -13.08
C HIS A 275 13.73 -12.67 -14.49
N PHE A 276 12.41 -12.79 -14.62
CA PHE A 276 11.71 -12.73 -15.90
C PHE A 276 10.57 -11.70 -15.86
N SER A 277 10.87 -10.52 -15.32
CA SER A 277 9.92 -9.41 -15.15
C SER A 277 9.23 -8.98 -16.46
N ASP A 278 9.85 -9.24 -17.60
CA ASP A 278 9.29 -9.00 -18.93
C ASP A 278 8.05 -9.87 -19.23
N LEU A 279 7.87 -10.99 -18.52
CA LEU A 279 6.63 -11.77 -18.54
C LEU A 279 5.42 -10.95 -18.08
N MET A 280 5.62 -9.86 -17.34
CA MET A 280 4.53 -8.98 -16.90
C MET A 280 4.14 -7.88 -17.89
N ILE A 281 4.93 -7.63 -18.94
CA ILE A 281 4.64 -6.55 -19.91
C ILE A 281 3.25 -6.79 -20.54
N ASP A 282 2.34 -5.85 -20.31
CA ASP A 282 0.93 -5.87 -20.75
C ASP A 282 0.15 -7.12 -20.34
N ARG A 283 0.56 -7.76 -19.24
CA ARG A 283 -0.08 -8.95 -18.68
C ARG A 283 -0.62 -8.69 -17.28
N HIS A 284 -1.34 -9.67 -16.77
CA HIS A 284 -2.01 -9.63 -15.47
C HIS A 284 -1.29 -10.55 -14.48
N LEU A 285 -1.10 -10.10 -13.24
CA LEU A 285 -0.39 -10.87 -12.20
C LEU A 285 -1.00 -12.26 -11.98
N ASP A 286 -2.33 -12.37 -11.95
CA ASP A 286 -3.01 -13.67 -11.82
C ASP A 286 -2.68 -14.68 -12.94
N GLN A 287 -2.35 -14.22 -14.16
CA GLN A 287 -1.87 -15.11 -15.24
C GLN A 287 -0.54 -15.74 -14.83
N LEU A 288 0.35 -14.90 -14.30
CA LEU A 288 1.65 -15.30 -13.81
C LEU A 288 1.58 -16.07 -12.48
N LEU A 289 0.51 -15.94 -11.70
CA LEU A 289 0.29 -16.72 -10.47
C LEU A 289 -0.21 -18.15 -10.76
N MET A 290 -1.13 -18.30 -11.73
CA MET A 290 -1.68 -19.62 -12.10
C MET A 290 -0.65 -20.54 -12.76
N CYS A 291 0.34 -19.99 -13.47
CA CYS A 291 1.37 -20.78 -14.15
C CYS A 291 2.33 -21.55 -13.19
N PRO A 292 2.92 -20.93 -12.15
CA PRO A 292 3.67 -21.60 -11.09
C PRO A 292 2.88 -22.70 -10.40
N ILE A 293 1.59 -22.49 -10.10
CA ILE A 293 0.73 -23.51 -9.47
C ILE A 293 0.74 -24.78 -10.32
N TYR A 294 0.56 -24.65 -11.64
CA TYR A 294 0.54 -25.79 -12.54
C TYR A 294 1.92 -26.43 -12.73
N ILE A 295 2.96 -25.64 -13.05
CA ILE A 295 4.28 -26.22 -13.38
C ILE A 295 4.90 -26.91 -12.17
N ILE A 296 4.75 -26.35 -10.96
CA ILE A 296 5.31 -26.92 -9.75
C ILE A 296 4.53 -28.18 -9.36
N ALA A 297 3.19 -28.15 -9.38
CA ALA A 297 2.41 -29.36 -9.16
C ALA A 297 2.79 -30.48 -10.14
N LYS A 298 3.01 -30.15 -11.42
CA LYS A 298 3.41 -31.11 -12.46
C LYS A 298 4.78 -31.74 -12.18
N VAL A 299 5.81 -30.96 -11.83
CA VAL A 299 7.17 -31.50 -11.57
C VAL A 299 7.29 -32.22 -10.24
N THR A 300 6.46 -31.89 -9.25
CA THR A 300 6.37 -32.60 -7.96
C THR A 300 5.40 -33.78 -8.00
N MET A 301 4.89 -34.16 -9.17
CA MET A 301 3.94 -35.27 -9.37
C MET A 301 2.61 -35.14 -8.61
N VAL A 302 2.18 -33.91 -8.30
CA VAL A 302 0.88 -33.62 -7.71
C VAL A 302 -0.13 -33.32 -8.82
N ASN A 303 -1.17 -34.15 -8.94
CA ASN A 303 -2.13 -34.06 -10.05
C ASN A 303 -3.11 -32.89 -9.88
N ILE A 304 -2.73 -31.71 -10.37
CA ILE A 304 -3.59 -30.52 -10.44
C ILE A 304 -3.74 -30.09 -11.90
N PRO A 305 -4.81 -30.49 -12.59
CA PRO A 305 -5.04 -30.09 -13.99
C PRO A 305 -5.20 -28.57 -14.13
N PHE A 306 -4.64 -27.99 -15.20
CA PHE A 306 -4.73 -26.54 -15.47
C PHE A 306 -6.19 -26.04 -15.48
N LYS A 307 -7.12 -26.86 -15.99
CA LYS A 307 -8.56 -26.58 -15.99
C LYS A 307 -9.12 -26.41 -14.58
N ARG A 308 -8.67 -27.20 -13.61
CA ARG A 308 -9.07 -27.09 -12.18
C ARG A 308 -8.60 -25.76 -11.61
N ILE A 309 -7.34 -25.38 -11.86
CA ILE A 309 -6.75 -24.09 -11.44
C ILE A 309 -7.58 -22.92 -11.97
N MET A 310 -7.86 -22.89 -13.28
CA MET A 310 -8.67 -21.83 -13.89
C MET A 310 -10.09 -21.77 -13.34
N ASN A 311 -10.70 -22.91 -13.00
CA ASN A 311 -12.05 -22.94 -12.43
C ASN A 311 -12.06 -22.39 -11.00
N CYS A 312 -11.08 -22.79 -10.17
CA CYS A 312 -10.91 -22.27 -8.81
C CYS A 312 -10.55 -20.77 -8.80
N TYR A 313 -9.82 -20.29 -9.81
CA TYR A 313 -9.59 -18.86 -10.01
C TYR A 313 -10.89 -18.12 -10.36
N LYS A 314 -11.65 -18.60 -11.35
CA LYS A 314 -12.89 -17.96 -11.79
C LYS A 314 -13.98 -17.90 -10.71
N SER A 315 -13.92 -18.73 -9.69
CA SER A 315 -14.84 -18.68 -8.54
C SER A 315 -14.46 -17.61 -7.50
N GLN A 316 -13.28 -16.98 -7.61
CA GLN A 316 -12.84 -15.97 -6.65
C GLN A 316 -13.58 -14.64 -6.87
N PRO A 317 -13.89 -13.88 -5.80
CA PRO A 317 -14.60 -12.60 -5.91
C PRO A 317 -13.87 -11.53 -6.74
N TYR A 318 -12.54 -11.58 -6.79
CA TYR A 318 -11.70 -10.63 -7.53
C TYR A 318 -11.47 -11.02 -9.00
N ALA A 319 -11.82 -12.26 -9.40
CA ALA A 319 -11.41 -12.79 -10.68
C ALA A 319 -12.19 -12.18 -11.86
N SER A 320 -11.46 -11.84 -12.93
CA SER A 320 -12.04 -11.43 -14.19
C SER A 320 -11.96 -12.56 -15.22
N LYS A 321 -13.09 -12.86 -15.89
CA LYS A 321 -13.16 -13.92 -16.92
C LYS A 321 -12.21 -13.67 -18.09
N SER A 322 -11.87 -12.41 -18.36
CA SER A 322 -10.96 -12.02 -19.43
C SER A 322 -9.51 -12.46 -19.19
N VAL A 323 -9.10 -12.58 -17.93
CA VAL A 323 -7.72 -12.88 -17.51
C VAL A 323 -7.25 -14.24 -18.05
N CYS A 324 -8.13 -15.24 -18.10
CA CYS A 324 -7.78 -16.55 -18.68
C CYS A 324 -7.98 -16.64 -20.21
N LYS A 325 -8.74 -15.71 -20.80
CA LYS A 325 -9.21 -15.80 -22.21
C LYS A 325 -8.38 -14.97 -23.18
N HIS A 326 -7.89 -13.81 -22.74
CA HIS A 326 -7.22 -12.82 -23.59
C HIS A 326 -5.84 -12.48 -23.04
N VAL A 327 -4.94 -13.44 -23.12
CA VAL A 327 -3.54 -13.32 -22.69
C VAL A 327 -2.67 -12.96 -23.88
N LEU A 328 -1.78 -11.98 -23.71
CA LEU A 328 -0.86 -11.55 -24.75
C LEU A 328 0.19 -12.64 -25.03
N LEU A 329 0.28 -13.08 -26.29
CA LEU A 329 1.23 -14.08 -26.76
C LEU A 329 2.41 -13.40 -27.47
N SER A 330 2.15 -12.80 -28.62
CA SER A 330 3.16 -12.12 -29.42
C SER A 330 2.73 -10.71 -29.77
N GLN A 331 3.71 -9.82 -29.82
CA GLN A 331 3.54 -8.49 -30.38
C GLN A 331 3.95 -8.59 -31.85
N GLY A 332 3.14 -8.10 -32.78
CA GLY A 332 3.64 -7.99 -34.15
C GLY A 332 4.78 -6.96 -34.16
N GLU A 333 5.97 -7.41 -34.51
CA GLU A 333 7.18 -6.62 -34.49
C GLU A 333 7.09 -5.55 -35.60
N THR A 334 7.14 -4.27 -35.23
CA THR A 334 7.52 -3.23 -36.19
C THR A 334 9.04 -3.12 -36.14
N GLU A 335 9.72 -4.10 -36.71
CA GLU A 335 11.15 -3.99 -36.96
C GLU A 335 11.37 -2.96 -38.07
N ASN A 336 11.68 -1.72 -37.67
CA ASN A 336 12.31 -0.74 -38.56
C ASN A 336 13.76 -1.17 -38.82
N TYR A 337 13.96 -2.10 -39.76
CA TYR A 337 15.25 -2.24 -40.44
C TYR A 337 15.20 -1.46 -41.76
N PRO A 338 16.20 -0.61 -42.06
CA PRO A 338 16.30 0.00 -43.37
C PRO A 338 16.82 -1.07 -44.35
N ILE A 339 15.91 -1.73 -45.08
CA ILE A 339 16.30 -2.55 -46.23
C ILE A 339 16.63 -1.60 -47.38
N GLY A 340 17.92 -1.60 -47.73
CA GLY A 340 18.43 -0.95 -48.92
C GLY A 340 17.79 -1.53 -50.19
N ASN A 341 17.56 -0.62 -51.13
CA ASN A 341 17.24 -0.89 -52.54
C ASN A 341 17.95 -2.13 -53.09
N ASN A 342 17.20 -3.00 -53.78
CA ASN A 342 17.39 -3.11 -55.23
C ASN A 342 16.41 -4.05 -55.95
N ASN A 343 16.10 -3.62 -57.17
CA ASN A 343 15.79 -4.37 -58.39
C ASN A 343 14.34 -4.65 -58.77
N ASN A 344 13.94 -3.81 -59.74
CA ASN A 344 13.02 -4.04 -60.85
C ASN A 344 13.10 -5.45 -61.45
N ASN A 345 11.94 -5.99 -61.81
CA ASN A 345 11.66 -6.40 -63.19
C ASN A 345 10.15 -6.61 -63.39
N GLY A 346 9.62 -5.99 -64.43
CA GLY A 346 8.21 -6.04 -64.80
C GLY A 346 7.85 -7.22 -65.69
N ALA A 347 6.56 -7.52 -65.75
CA ALA A 347 5.87 -8.01 -66.93
C ALA A 347 4.36 -7.79 -66.77
N HIS A 348 3.81 -7.01 -67.69
CA HIS A 348 2.38 -6.74 -67.87
C HIS A 348 1.56 -8.02 -68.09
N ARG A 349 0.34 -8.05 -67.52
CA ARG A 349 -0.85 -8.54 -68.22
C ARG A 349 -2.06 -7.68 -67.86
N ASP A 350 -2.63 -7.07 -68.88
CA ASP A 350 -3.82 -6.23 -68.85
C ASP A 350 -5.08 -7.04 -68.51
N SER A 351 -5.90 -6.53 -67.61
CA SER A 351 -7.34 -6.83 -67.51
C SER A 351 -8.06 -5.66 -66.84
N ILE A 352 -8.99 -5.09 -67.59
CA ILE A 352 -9.88 -3.96 -67.28
C ILE A 352 -10.77 -4.29 -66.06
N PRO A 353 -11.12 -3.32 -65.19
CA PRO A 353 -11.62 -3.60 -63.84
C PRO A 353 -13.14 -3.77 -63.78
N THR A 354 -13.61 -4.80 -63.09
CA THR A 354 -14.97 -4.84 -62.51
C THR A 354 -14.94 -4.23 -61.10
N PRO A 355 -15.78 -3.24 -60.78
CA PRO A 355 -15.90 -2.72 -59.42
C PRO A 355 -16.71 -3.71 -58.59
N ASN A 356 -16.48 -3.72 -57.27
CA ASN A 356 -17.21 -4.45 -56.21
C ASN A 356 -16.51 -5.70 -55.67
N THR A 357 -15.34 -5.50 -55.07
CA THR A 357 -14.98 -6.16 -53.81
C THR A 357 -13.94 -5.29 -53.10
N PRO A 358 -14.21 -4.73 -51.91
CA PRO A 358 -13.15 -4.18 -51.08
C PRO A 358 -12.36 -5.36 -50.50
N SER A 359 -11.43 -5.88 -51.30
CA SER A 359 -10.19 -6.44 -50.76
C SER A 359 -9.38 -5.24 -50.28
N THR A 360 -9.33 -5.06 -48.96
CA THR A 360 -8.47 -4.04 -48.34
C THR A 360 -7.42 -4.75 -47.51
N HIS A 361 -6.44 -5.25 -48.26
CA HIS A 361 -5.04 -5.33 -47.88
C HIS A 361 -4.57 -3.92 -47.48
N TYR A 362 -4.89 -3.49 -46.27
CA TYR A 362 -4.06 -2.54 -45.54
C TYR A 362 -3.08 -3.39 -44.72
N PRO A 363 -1.77 -3.06 -44.65
CA PRO A 363 -0.99 -3.48 -43.50
C PRO A 363 -1.58 -2.73 -42.31
N GLY A 364 -2.59 -3.35 -41.69
CA GLY A 364 -3.13 -2.88 -40.43
C GLY A 364 -2.02 -2.82 -39.39
N PRO A 365 -2.12 -1.95 -38.36
CA PRO A 365 -1.19 -1.96 -37.26
C PRO A 365 -1.10 -3.40 -36.75
N SER A 366 0.12 -3.96 -36.77
CA SER A 366 0.50 -5.26 -36.25
C SER A 366 -0.50 -5.78 -35.21
N GLN A 367 -1.36 -6.73 -35.59
CA GLN A 367 -2.38 -7.24 -34.68
C GLN A 367 -1.67 -7.92 -33.50
N GLU A 368 -1.94 -7.44 -32.27
CA GLU A 368 -1.50 -8.12 -31.06
C GLU A 368 -2.07 -9.54 -31.04
N GLU A 369 -1.20 -10.55 -31.01
CA GLU A 369 -1.65 -11.94 -30.94
C GLU A 369 -2.05 -12.26 -29.50
N ARG A 370 -3.34 -12.54 -29.30
CA ARG A 370 -3.88 -12.95 -28.00
C ARG A 370 -4.45 -14.36 -28.06
N GLY A 371 -4.13 -15.14 -27.03
CA GLY A 371 -4.67 -16.48 -26.84
C GLY A 371 -5.17 -16.70 -25.42
N ASN A 372 -5.60 -17.92 -25.13
CA ASN A 372 -5.98 -18.28 -23.77
C ASN A 372 -4.72 -18.50 -22.90
N LEU A 373 -4.93 -18.61 -21.58
CA LEU A 373 -3.84 -18.78 -20.62
C LEU A 373 -3.03 -20.06 -20.82
N ILE A 374 -3.62 -21.12 -21.37
CA ILE A 374 -2.90 -22.37 -21.68
C ILE A 374 -1.94 -22.14 -22.85
N CYS A 375 -2.34 -21.36 -23.87
CA CYS A 375 -1.44 -20.95 -24.95
C CYS A 375 -0.23 -20.19 -24.40
N PHE A 376 -0.46 -19.18 -23.55
CA PHE A 376 0.62 -18.44 -22.88
C PHE A 376 1.53 -19.35 -22.06
N TYR A 377 0.96 -20.27 -21.29
CA TYR A 377 1.71 -21.22 -20.48
C TYR A 377 2.65 -22.09 -21.35
N ASN A 378 2.12 -22.67 -22.43
CA ASN A 378 2.86 -23.58 -23.28
C ASN A 378 3.91 -22.87 -24.13
N GLN A 379 3.56 -21.72 -24.72
CA GLN A 379 4.40 -21.02 -25.70
C GLN A 379 5.44 -20.11 -25.05
N ILE A 380 5.16 -19.55 -23.87
CA ILE A 380 5.97 -18.46 -23.29
C ILE A 380 6.43 -18.76 -21.89
N TYR A 381 5.52 -19.12 -20.98
CA TYR A 381 5.90 -19.31 -19.58
C TYR A 381 6.84 -20.51 -19.40
N THR A 382 6.53 -21.62 -20.05
CA THR A 382 7.31 -22.87 -19.93
C THR A 382 8.70 -22.72 -20.53
N THR A 383 8.85 -21.99 -21.64
CA THR A 383 10.17 -21.79 -22.27
C THR A 383 11.14 -21.07 -21.33
N LYS A 384 10.66 -20.16 -20.49
CA LYS A 384 11.47 -19.47 -19.48
C LYS A 384 11.64 -20.25 -18.17
N MET A 385 10.56 -20.87 -17.69
CA MET A 385 10.51 -21.37 -16.30
C MET A 385 10.77 -22.87 -16.16
N GLN A 386 10.80 -23.65 -17.24
CA GLN A 386 10.94 -25.11 -17.16
C GLN A 386 12.24 -25.54 -16.48
N TYR A 387 13.36 -24.89 -16.78
CA TYR A 387 14.66 -25.25 -16.18
C TYR A 387 14.64 -25.04 -14.66
N PHE A 388 14.19 -23.88 -14.19
CA PHE A 388 14.07 -23.58 -12.76
C PHE A 388 13.09 -24.53 -12.06
N ALA A 389 11.90 -24.75 -12.65
CA ALA A 389 10.89 -25.61 -12.04
C ALA A 389 11.35 -27.06 -11.86
N LYS A 390 12.12 -27.61 -12.80
CA LYS A 390 12.64 -28.99 -12.73
C LYS A 390 13.54 -29.24 -11.51
N GLN A 391 14.13 -28.20 -10.91
CA GLN A 391 14.97 -28.32 -9.72
C GLN A 391 14.16 -28.66 -8.44
N PHE A 392 12.82 -28.61 -8.50
CA PHE A 392 11.93 -29.03 -7.41
C PHE A 392 11.40 -30.47 -7.59
N ALA A 393 11.81 -31.18 -8.64
CA ALA A 393 11.37 -32.56 -8.88
C ALA A 393 11.99 -33.50 -7.84
N LEU A 394 11.23 -34.51 -7.39
CA LEU A 394 11.67 -35.49 -6.38
C LEU A 394 12.96 -36.25 -6.75
N ASN A 395 13.29 -36.33 -8.04
CA ASN A 395 14.40 -37.12 -8.58
C ASN A 395 15.53 -36.26 -9.15
N SER A 396 15.51 -34.93 -8.98
CA SER A 396 16.64 -34.11 -9.37
C SER A 396 17.75 -34.33 -8.35
N GLY A 397 18.75 -35.16 -8.67
CA GLY A 397 19.93 -35.38 -7.82
C GLY A 397 20.83 -34.15 -7.64
N GLY A 398 20.31 -32.93 -7.81
CA GLY A 398 20.97 -31.66 -7.55
C GLY A 398 20.25 -30.89 -6.44
N ASP A 399 20.94 -29.89 -5.88
CA ASP A 399 20.45 -29.11 -4.75
C ASP A 399 19.14 -28.37 -5.10
N THR A 400 18.09 -28.60 -4.31
CA THR A 400 16.83 -27.85 -4.44
C THR A 400 17.08 -26.38 -4.11
N PRO A 401 16.56 -25.42 -4.92
CA PRO A 401 16.72 -24.01 -4.64
C PRO A 401 16.23 -23.64 -3.23
N PRO A 402 16.88 -22.67 -2.57
CA PRO A 402 16.38 -22.18 -1.29
C PRO A 402 14.96 -21.65 -1.46
N LEU A 403 14.08 -22.05 -0.56
CA LEU A 403 12.68 -21.60 -0.59
C LEU A 403 12.58 -20.13 -0.21
N SER A 404 11.79 -19.41 -0.98
CA SER A 404 11.48 -18.01 -0.73
C SER A 404 10.63 -17.85 0.51
N PRO A 405 10.87 -16.81 1.33
CA PRO A 405 10.06 -16.55 2.51
C PRO A 405 8.64 -16.17 2.10
N PHE A 406 7.65 -16.77 2.76
CA PHE A 406 6.25 -16.51 2.47
C PHE A 406 5.74 -15.31 3.27
N PRO A 407 5.05 -14.34 2.64
CA PRO A 407 4.47 -13.22 3.36
C PRO A 407 3.41 -13.71 4.34
N ARG A 408 3.58 -13.42 5.62
CA ARG A 408 2.58 -13.71 6.64
C ARG A 408 1.28 -13.02 6.29
N GLN A 409 0.17 -13.75 6.43
CA GLN A 409 -1.13 -13.08 6.44
C GLN A 409 -1.06 -12.10 7.61
N PRO A 410 -1.36 -10.80 7.42
CA PRO A 410 -1.57 -9.95 8.57
C PRO A 410 -2.66 -10.66 9.35
N ASN A 411 -2.31 -11.29 10.47
CA ASN A 411 -3.29 -11.65 11.46
C ASN A 411 -4.01 -10.34 11.64
N SER A 412 -5.30 -10.35 11.35
CA SER A 412 -6.15 -9.27 11.78
C SER A 412 -6.22 -9.42 13.29
N SER A 413 -5.09 -9.27 14.01
CA SER A 413 -5.08 -8.62 15.30
C SER A 413 -5.80 -7.32 14.99
N PRO A 414 -7.08 -7.23 15.35
CA PRO A 414 -7.91 -6.16 14.86
C PRO A 414 -7.25 -4.91 15.39
N ARG A 415 -6.61 -4.16 14.50
CA ARG A 415 -5.88 -2.97 14.90
C ARG A 415 -6.91 -2.14 15.64
N ARG A 416 -6.66 -1.95 16.93
CA ARG A 416 -7.45 -1.12 17.82
C ARG A 416 -7.76 0.15 17.03
N CYS A 417 -8.98 0.28 16.52
CA CYS A 417 -9.36 1.37 15.64
C CYS A 417 -9.53 2.58 16.53
N ARG A 418 -8.61 3.54 16.44
CA ARG A 418 -8.70 4.75 17.25
C ARG A 418 -9.89 5.57 16.75
N LEU A 419 -10.87 5.79 17.62
CA LEU A 419 -12.11 6.50 17.24
C LEU A 419 -11.99 8.01 17.26
N SER A 420 -10.99 8.52 17.98
CA SER A 420 -10.88 9.95 18.26
C SER A 420 -9.42 10.35 18.38
N SER A 421 -9.05 11.46 17.77
CA SER A 421 -7.72 12.07 17.93
C SER A 421 -7.55 12.77 19.29
N SER A 422 -8.65 13.14 19.95
CA SER A 422 -8.66 13.81 21.26
C SER A 422 -8.68 12.85 22.45
N HIS A 423 -9.16 11.62 22.26
CA HIS A 423 -9.23 10.61 23.32
C HIS A 423 -8.50 9.33 22.90
N LEU A 424 -7.90 8.61 23.85
CA LEU A 424 -7.26 7.31 23.59
C LEU A 424 -8.30 6.17 23.57
N ILE A 425 -9.35 6.34 22.76
CA ILE A 425 -10.42 5.35 22.61
C ILE A 425 -10.14 4.48 21.40
N PHE A 426 -10.18 3.17 21.58
CA PHE A 426 -9.97 2.19 20.53
C PHE A 426 -11.10 1.16 20.48
N ILE A 427 -11.50 0.72 19.29
CA ILE A 427 -12.41 -0.42 19.10
C ILE A 427 -11.64 -1.65 18.65
N SER A 428 -11.96 -2.80 19.24
CA SER A 428 -11.59 -4.11 18.76
C SER A 428 -12.80 -5.06 18.82
N PRO A 429 -12.99 -5.95 17.84
CA PRO A 429 -13.83 -7.13 17.97
C PRO A 429 -13.52 -7.88 19.27
N LEU A 430 -14.58 -8.35 19.94
CA LEU A 430 -14.46 -9.18 21.14
C LEU A 430 -13.86 -10.54 20.74
N ASN A 431 -12.71 -10.89 21.31
CA ASN A 431 -12.12 -12.22 21.11
C ASN A 431 -12.62 -13.15 22.25
N PRO A 432 -13.47 -14.15 21.96
CA PRO A 432 -13.97 -15.06 22.99
C PRO A 432 -12.88 -15.99 23.57
N GLU A 433 -11.76 -16.15 22.88
CA GLU A 433 -10.64 -17.05 23.26
C GLU A 433 -9.64 -16.39 24.23
N THR A 434 -9.68 -15.07 24.44
CA THR A 434 -8.83 -14.42 25.45
C THR A 434 -9.54 -14.43 26.80
N SER A 435 -9.31 -15.48 27.59
CA SER A 435 -9.64 -15.49 29.00
C SER A 435 -8.99 -14.30 29.72
N SER A 436 -9.83 -13.48 30.34
CA SER A 436 -9.56 -12.39 31.31
C SER A 436 -8.11 -11.96 31.50
N SER A 437 -7.72 -10.82 30.90
CA SER A 437 -6.66 -10.01 31.51
C SER A 437 -7.17 -9.50 32.86
N HIS A 438 -6.40 -9.67 33.94
CA HIS A 438 -6.69 -9.33 35.34
C HIS A 438 -6.90 -7.81 35.64
N THR A 439 -7.62 -7.08 34.79
CA THR A 439 -8.00 -5.68 35.02
C THR A 439 -9.52 -5.56 34.99
N PRO A 440 -10.17 -5.03 36.04
CA PRO A 440 -11.61 -4.83 36.05
C PRO A 440 -11.97 -3.68 35.09
N GLY A 441 -12.39 -4.04 33.87
CA GLY A 441 -12.97 -3.10 32.92
C GLY A 441 -14.44 -2.82 33.25
N LEU A 442 -14.91 -1.59 32.99
CA LEU A 442 -16.33 -1.28 33.04
C LEU A 442 -17.03 -1.96 31.86
N SER A 443 -18.08 -2.75 32.12
CA SER A 443 -18.90 -3.39 31.10
C SER A 443 -20.24 -2.67 30.94
N TYR A 444 -20.71 -2.56 29.70
CA TYR A 444 -22.02 -2.03 29.37
C TYR A 444 -22.65 -2.88 28.26
N PHE A 445 -23.82 -3.43 28.57
CA PHE A 445 -24.61 -4.23 27.63
C PHE A 445 -25.77 -3.38 27.14
N PHE A 446 -25.81 -3.15 25.83
CA PHE A 446 -26.96 -2.50 25.20
C PHE A 446 -28.22 -3.27 25.55
N SER A 447 -29.29 -2.55 25.93
CA SER A 447 -30.59 -3.06 26.39
C SER A 447 -30.66 -3.73 27.76
N SER A 448 -29.53 -3.98 28.44
CA SER A 448 -29.52 -4.67 29.75
C SER A 448 -28.85 -3.87 30.87
N SER A 449 -27.93 -2.96 30.55
CA SER A 449 -27.23 -2.15 31.56
C SER A 449 -27.92 -0.81 31.82
N PRO A 450 -28.02 -0.36 33.10
CA PRO A 450 -28.63 0.91 33.45
C PRO A 450 -27.80 2.09 32.91
N SER A 451 -28.47 3.22 32.65
CA SER A 451 -27.84 4.42 32.07
C SER A 451 -26.71 5.01 32.92
N GLU A 452 -26.68 4.72 34.22
CA GLU A 452 -25.64 5.14 35.15
C GLU A 452 -24.27 4.53 34.82
N ARG A 453 -24.22 3.26 34.40
CA ARG A 453 -22.97 2.61 33.93
C ARG A 453 -22.38 3.30 32.70
N LEU A 454 -23.24 3.80 31.81
CA LEU A 454 -22.80 4.58 30.66
C LEU A 454 -22.25 5.95 31.09
N ARG A 455 -22.80 6.56 32.15
CA ARG A 455 -22.24 7.81 32.72
C ARG A 455 -20.87 7.58 33.35
N GLU A 456 -20.65 6.46 34.04
CA GLU A 456 -19.34 6.08 34.59
C GLU A 456 -18.29 5.93 33.48
N ILE A 457 -18.61 5.23 32.39
CA ILE A 457 -17.75 5.09 31.21
C ILE A 457 -17.42 6.46 30.60
N ASN A 458 -18.44 7.31 30.43
CA ASN A 458 -18.25 8.67 29.91
C ASN A 458 -17.36 9.53 30.83
N LYS A 459 -17.47 9.37 32.16
CA LYS A 459 -16.61 10.06 33.14
C LYS A 459 -15.17 9.56 33.04
N MET A 460 -14.96 8.25 32.93
CA MET A 460 -13.63 7.65 32.73
C MET A 460 -12.94 8.18 31.48
N ILE A 461 -13.67 8.22 30.34
CA ILE A 461 -13.15 8.74 29.07
C ILE A 461 -12.73 10.21 29.19
N LYS A 462 -13.54 11.03 29.87
CA LYS A 462 -13.26 12.47 30.07
C LYS A 462 -12.07 12.72 31.00
N MET A 463 -11.88 11.88 32.02
CA MET A 463 -10.85 12.07 33.04
C MET A 463 -9.48 11.51 32.68
N SER A 464 -9.35 10.73 31.58
CA SER A 464 -8.08 10.13 31.14
C SER A 464 -7.36 9.29 32.22
N ARG A 465 -8.09 8.69 33.17
CA ARG A 465 -7.53 7.91 34.30
C ARG A 465 -7.88 6.44 34.20
N SER A 466 -6.90 5.57 34.44
CA SER A 466 -7.09 4.12 34.61
C SER A 466 -7.71 3.80 35.97
N PRO A 467 -8.41 2.64 36.15
CA PRO A 467 -9.18 2.32 37.36
C PRO A 467 -8.34 2.12 38.64
N THR A 468 -7.00 2.08 38.54
CA THR A 468 -6.11 1.59 39.60
C THR A 468 -5.37 2.67 40.39
N ARG A 469 -5.97 3.87 40.54
CA ARG A 469 -5.60 4.77 41.64
C ARG A 469 -6.84 5.03 42.51
N ARG A 470 -7.16 4.10 43.41
CA ARG A 470 -7.93 4.43 44.59
C ARG A 470 -7.12 5.46 45.40
N CYS A 471 -7.65 6.68 45.52
CA CYS A 471 -7.30 7.56 46.61
C CYS A 471 -7.58 6.79 47.91
N ARG A 472 -6.59 6.71 48.81
CA ARG A 472 -6.89 6.50 50.23
C ARG A 472 -7.47 7.83 50.71
N GLU A 473 -8.78 7.92 50.72
CA GLU A 473 -9.52 8.95 51.43
C GLU A 473 -9.83 8.33 52.79
N ILE A 474 -9.08 8.75 53.81
CA ILE A 474 -9.36 8.44 55.22
C ILE A 474 -10.15 9.64 55.73
N THR A 475 -11.46 9.45 55.86
CA THR A 475 -12.33 10.26 56.73
C THR A 475 -11.99 9.93 58.18
N LEU A 476 -11.64 10.94 58.98
CA LEU A 476 -11.83 10.94 60.43
C LEU A 476 -12.07 12.40 60.86
N ASP A 477 -13.27 12.64 61.40
CA ASP A 477 -13.63 13.82 62.20
C ASP A 477 -12.97 13.73 63.59
N GLU A 478 -12.68 14.90 64.19
CA GLU A 478 -12.64 15.29 65.63
C GLU A 478 -11.89 14.34 66.63
N GLU A 479 -11.03 14.72 67.58
CA GLU A 479 -10.71 15.94 68.35
C GLU A 479 -9.48 15.61 69.26
N GLU A 480 -8.96 16.60 70.01
CA GLU A 480 -8.03 16.53 71.17
C GLU A 480 -6.53 16.27 70.90
N GLU A 481 -5.63 17.27 70.97
CA GLU A 481 -5.02 17.98 72.13
C GLU A 481 -3.85 17.23 72.80
N GLU A 482 -2.68 17.90 72.77
CA GLU A 482 -1.55 17.92 73.75
C GLU A 482 -0.92 16.59 74.21
N GLU A 483 0.36 16.42 74.52
CA GLU A 483 1.62 17.16 74.57
C GLU A 483 2.69 16.06 74.80
N GLY A 484 3.95 16.22 74.39
CA GLY A 484 5.02 15.41 74.99
C GLY A 484 6.24 15.04 74.12
N GLU A 485 7.27 15.85 74.29
CA GLU A 485 8.70 15.66 74.01
C GLU A 485 9.26 15.83 72.60
N ASP A 486 10.31 16.63 72.59
CA ASP A 486 10.75 17.58 71.59
C ASP A 486 12.24 17.34 71.32
N GLY A 487 12.61 17.51 70.06
CA GLY A 487 13.97 17.39 69.57
C GLY A 487 14.05 18.03 68.18
N PRO A 488 14.61 19.24 68.02
CA PRO A 488 14.46 19.98 66.78
C PRO A 488 15.52 19.62 65.73
N SER A 489 15.01 19.32 64.54
CA SER A 489 15.37 19.91 63.24
C SER A 489 16.83 20.25 62.93
N ALA A 490 17.41 19.49 61.99
CA ALA A 490 18.45 19.99 61.09
C ALA A 490 18.28 19.44 59.66
N LYS A 491 17.82 20.31 58.76
CA LYS A 491 18.20 20.47 57.34
C LYS A 491 18.61 19.20 56.56
N ARG A 492 17.83 18.82 55.54
CA ARG A 492 18.33 18.73 54.15
C ARG A 492 17.22 18.47 53.12
N LEU A 493 17.06 19.45 52.25
CA LEU A 493 16.52 19.39 50.90
C LEU A 493 17.18 18.22 50.14
N ARG A 494 16.42 17.29 49.57
CA ARG A 494 16.94 16.33 48.57
C ARG A 494 16.33 16.63 47.21
N LEU A 495 17.19 17.14 46.35
CA LEU A 495 17.03 17.26 44.91
C LEU A 495 17.11 15.89 44.23
N ASP A 496 16.26 15.72 43.22
CA ASP A 496 16.55 15.12 41.90
C ASP A 496 17.20 13.73 41.87
N ASP A 497 16.37 12.68 41.86
CA ASP A 497 16.81 11.35 41.40
C ASP A 497 16.66 11.29 39.88
N GLN A 498 17.76 11.63 39.21
CA GLN A 498 17.95 11.49 37.77
C GLN A 498 17.72 10.04 37.34
N SER A 499 16.69 9.83 36.55
CA SER A 499 16.38 8.55 35.95
C SER A 499 17.56 8.00 35.13
N VAL A 500 17.69 6.68 35.15
CA VAL A 500 18.60 5.78 34.41
C VAL A 500 18.80 6.13 32.92
N LEU A 501 18.00 7.03 32.36
CA LEU A 501 18.14 7.59 31.02
C LEU A 501 19.36 8.51 30.83
N GLN A 502 19.85 9.21 31.87
CA GLN A 502 21.04 10.07 31.76
C GLN A 502 22.37 9.31 31.79
N ARG A 503 22.38 8.06 32.27
CA ARG A 503 23.55 7.16 32.17
C ARG A 503 23.75 6.56 30.78
N ARG A 504 22.73 6.59 29.91
CA ARG A 504 22.84 6.12 28.51
C ARG A 504 23.23 7.22 27.52
N LEU A 505 23.24 8.48 27.93
CA LEU A 505 23.58 9.63 27.09
C LEU A 505 24.97 10.23 27.35
N ARG A 506 25.77 9.67 28.28
CA ARG A 506 27.17 10.07 28.51
C ARG A 506 28.21 9.12 27.90
N ASN A 507 27.80 8.23 26.99
CA ASN A 507 28.74 7.40 26.21
C ASN A 507 28.82 7.80 24.72
N VAL A 508 28.31 8.98 24.36
CA VAL A 508 28.38 9.53 22.97
C VAL A 508 28.93 10.96 22.94
N VAL A 509 29.42 11.51 24.07
CA VAL A 509 29.95 12.89 24.11
C VAL A 509 31.43 12.99 24.52
N ASP A 510 32.07 11.93 25.03
CA ASP A 510 33.48 12.01 25.45
C ASP A 510 34.52 11.57 24.40
N ASP A 511 34.12 11.25 23.17
CA ASP A 511 35.06 10.86 22.10
C ASP A 511 35.49 12.01 21.17
N ARG A 512 35.14 13.26 21.53
CA ARG A 512 35.59 14.47 20.81
C ARG A 512 36.41 15.46 21.64
N ALA A 513 36.81 15.11 22.86
CA ALA A 513 37.57 15.99 23.75
C ALA A 513 38.92 15.43 24.23
N ASN A 514 39.52 14.47 23.51
CA ASN A 514 40.86 13.97 23.83
C ASN A 514 41.80 13.81 22.61
N ARG A 515 41.73 14.74 21.65
CA ARG A 515 42.82 15.01 20.69
C ARG A 515 43.27 16.46 20.83
N GLY A 516 44.12 16.70 21.81
CA GLY A 516 44.71 18.02 22.03
C GLY A 516 45.47 18.08 23.34
N ASN A 517 46.61 17.37 23.41
CA ASN A 517 47.83 17.77 24.11
C ASN A 517 48.71 16.53 24.37
N HIS A 518 49.68 16.32 23.49
CA HIS A 518 50.95 15.71 23.89
C HIS A 518 52.07 16.68 23.51
N PRO A 519 52.96 17.06 24.45
CA PRO A 519 54.13 17.87 24.17
C PRO A 519 55.23 16.98 23.57
N TYR A 520 55.95 17.51 22.58
CA TYR A 520 57.21 16.94 22.11
C TYR A 520 58.26 17.01 23.21
N PRO A 521 59.16 16.01 23.28
CA PRO A 521 60.56 16.32 23.46
C PRO A 521 61.43 15.75 22.33
N LEU A 522 62.54 16.44 22.15
CA LEU A 522 63.60 16.36 21.14
C LEU A 522 64.12 14.96 20.80
#